data_AF-A0A562C0A4-F1
#
_entry.id   AF-A0A562C0A4-F1
#
_cell.length_a   1.000
_cell.length_b   1.000
_cell.length_c   1.000
_cell.angle_alpha   90.00
_cell.angle_beta   90.00
_cell.angle_gamma   90.00
#
_symmetry.space_group_name_H-M   'P 1'
#
loop_
_entity.id
_entity.type
_entity.pdbx_description
1 polymer ?
#
loop_
_entity_poly.entity_id
_entity_poly.type
_entity_poly.pdbx_seq_one_letter_code
_entity_poly.pdbx_strand_id
1 'polypeptide(L)'
;MATPPPDDADPIEHRLRHGLPRPPRLQDLATTGVWIVQWRQEHGPRPGIALHRWLEERHPGWSRLVDCQGRTDVVSAIKAATWSARDGRASPILHLDADCDGDGLTGPERGGGPGRAAWGDLAPYLAQLNVATRGNLVLVCTAGAGVAGRLAGATRERSPCAAVVAPSTASPPPPAPWLIATQRLYRSWRQGQPGLADASVPLAPAMLEAASMPDLLYERLLAHLFAATRADAVAAPGGGPGALLARLGLEADPSLAWPALPRRLQRYWRTLFMADLHPENLQRFDFELKTAAWRVLQARGLA
;
A
#
# COMPACT_ATOMS: atom_id res chain seq x y z
N MET A 1 16.54 -19.23 -12.36
CA MET A 1 17.54 -19.68 -11.37
C MET A 1 17.38 -18.82 -10.14
N ALA A 2 16.92 -19.41 -9.04
CA ALA A 2 16.72 -18.70 -7.79
C ALA A 2 18.08 -18.36 -7.17
N THR A 3 18.25 -17.10 -6.78
CA THR A 3 19.37 -16.65 -5.96
C THR A 3 19.33 -17.42 -4.64
N PRO A 4 20.44 -18.05 -4.19
CA PRO A 4 20.46 -18.70 -2.88
C PRO A 4 20.16 -17.68 -1.78
N PRO A 5 19.45 -18.06 -0.71
CA PRO A 5 19.19 -17.16 0.41
C PRO A 5 20.53 -16.72 1.03
N PRO A 6 20.63 -15.48 1.56
CA PRO A 6 21.84 -15.03 2.22
C PRO A 6 22.13 -15.92 3.44
N ASP A 7 23.38 -16.33 3.57
CA ASP A 7 23.93 -17.36 4.47
C ASP A 7 23.92 -16.98 5.98
N ASP A 8 23.14 -15.98 6.38
CA ASP A 8 23.03 -15.44 7.75
C ASP A 8 21.58 -15.52 8.31
N ALA A 9 20.74 -16.38 7.74
CA ALA A 9 19.37 -16.54 8.20
C ALA A 9 19.35 -17.35 9.52
N ASP A 10 19.00 -16.70 10.62
CA ASP A 10 18.75 -17.34 11.92
C ASP A 10 17.88 -18.61 11.74
N PRO A 11 18.37 -19.81 12.12
CA PRO A 11 17.66 -21.07 11.89
C PRO A 11 16.27 -21.12 12.53
N ILE A 12 16.05 -20.38 13.63
CA ILE A 12 14.75 -20.24 14.29
C ILE A 12 13.83 -19.40 13.43
N GLU A 13 14.33 -18.29 12.88
CA GLU A 13 13.58 -17.40 11.99
C GLU A 13 13.17 -18.12 10.71
N HIS A 14 14.10 -18.84 10.07
CA HIS A 14 13.81 -19.61 8.85
C HIS A 14 12.70 -20.65 9.09
N ARG A 15 12.80 -21.43 10.16
CA ARG A 15 11.80 -22.45 10.51
C ARG A 15 10.42 -21.82 10.78
N LEU A 16 10.38 -20.70 11.49
CA LEU A 16 9.12 -20.06 11.86
C LEU A 16 8.42 -19.46 10.64
N ARG A 17 9.13 -18.77 9.73
CA ARG A 17 8.53 -18.11 8.56
C ARG A 17 7.66 -19.03 7.68
N HIS A 18 7.94 -20.32 7.65
CA HIS A 18 7.16 -21.31 6.89
C HIS A 18 5.95 -21.87 7.65
N GLY A 19 5.92 -21.75 8.99
CA GLY A 19 4.87 -22.33 9.85
C GLY A 19 3.93 -21.31 10.51
N LEU A 20 4.09 -20.01 10.26
CA LEU A 20 3.22 -18.96 10.81
C LEU A 20 1.96 -18.79 9.95
N PRO A 21 0.79 -18.47 10.56
CA PRO A 21 -0.40 -18.12 9.81
C PRO A 21 -0.13 -16.87 8.97
N ARG A 22 -0.74 -16.81 7.77
CA ARG A 22 -0.62 -15.72 6.82
C ARG A 22 -1.96 -15.02 6.64
N PRO A 23 -1.98 -13.74 6.25
CA PRO A 23 -3.21 -13.09 5.85
C PRO A 23 -3.86 -13.81 4.67
N PRO A 24 -5.20 -13.73 4.53
CA PRO A 24 -5.90 -14.27 3.36
C PRO A 24 -5.40 -13.59 2.09
N ARG A 25 -5.45 -14.31 0.97
CA ARG A 25 -5.22 -13.72 -0.34
C ARG A 25 -6.26 -12.63 -0.59
N LEU A 26 -5.83 -11.57 -1.28
CA LEU A 26 -6.70 -10.47 -1.69
C LEU A 26 -7.91 -11.03 -2.46
N GLN A 27 -9.11 -10.86 -1.90
CA GLN A 27 -10.38 -11.23 -2.52
C GLN A 27 -10.83 -10.15 -3.52
N ASP A 28 -11.95 -10.39 -4.21
CA ASP A 28 -12.50 -9.48 -5.21
C ASP A 28 -12.68 -8.05 -4.66
N LEU A 29 -12.14 -7.09 -5.40
CA LEU A 29 -12.22 -5.67 -5.09
C LEU A 29 -13.37 -5.05 -5.88
N ALA A 30 -14.37 -4.53 -5.18
CA ALA A 30 -15.42 -3.75 -5.84
C ALA A 30 -14.87 -2.36 -6.21
N THR A 31 -15.01 -1.90 -7.45
CA THR A 31 -14.61 -0.54 -7.79
C THR A 31 -15.71 0.16 -8.57
N THR A 32 -15.85 1.47 -8.36
CA THR A 32 -16.91 2.26 -8.99
C THR A 32 -16.39 3.18 -10.10
N GLY A 33 -15.07 3.36 -10.19
CA GLY A 33 -14.46 4.30 -11.13
C GLY A 33 -12.98 4.51 -10.85
N VAL A 34 -12.36 5.39 -11.64
CA VAL A 34 -10.97 5.78 -11.50
C VAL A 34 -10.88 7.28 -11.24
N TRP A 35 -10.22 7.65 -10.14
CA TRP A 35 -9.87 9.02 -9.82
C TRP A 35 -8.41 9.27 -10.19
N ILE A 36 -8.18 10.00 -11.27
CA ILE A 36 -6.86 10.28 -11.83
C ILE A 36 -6.39 11.63 -11.29
N VAL A 37 -5.30 11.61 -10.53
CA VAL A 37 -4.58 12.81 -10.08
C VAL A 37 -3.30 12.90 -10.89
N GLN A 38 -3.25 13.84 -11.82
CA GLN A 38 -2.07 14.09 -12.64
C GLN A 38 -1.28 15.24 -12.03
N TRP A 39 0.00 15.02 -11.73
CA TRP A 39 0.90 16.05 -11.24
C TRP A 39 2.23 15.96 -12.00
N ARG A 40 2.25 16.57 -13.20
CA ARG A 40 3.38 16.54 -14.13
C ARG A 40 3.67 17.93 -14.69
N GLN A 41 4.88 18.09 -15.23
CA GLN A 41 5.29 19.32 -15.92
C GLN A 41 4.41 19.58 -17.16
N GLU A 42 4.07 20.85 -17.38
CA GLU A 42 3.09 21.27 -18.39
C GLU A 42 3.46 20.86 -19.83
N HIS A 43 4.76 20.82 -20.13
CA HIS A 43 5.35 20.54 -21.44
C HIS A 43 5.74 19.06 -21.65
N GLY A 44 5.54 18.21 -20.63
CA GLY A 44 5.86 16.79 -20.70
C GLY A 44 4.70 15.94 -21.23
N PRO A 45 4.92 14.61 -21.39
CA PRO A 45 3.84 13.68 -21.63
C PRO A 45 2.73 13.83 -20.57
N ARG A 46 1.46 13.75 -20.99
CA ARG A 46 0.28 13.77 -20.09
C ARG A 46 -0.52 12.46 -20.15
N PRO A 47 0.05 11.36 -19.61
CA PRO A 47 -0.59 10.05 -19.61
C PRO A 47 -1.94 10.03 -18.90
N GLY A 48 -2.10 10.76 -17.79
CA GLY A 48 -3.35 10.86 -17.05
C GLY A 48 -4.50 11.40 -17.92
N ILE A 49 -4.25 12.42 -18.73
CA ILE A 49 -5.22 12.92 -19.73
C ILE A 49 -5.53 11.86 -20.78
N ALA A 50 -4.50 11.20 -21.33
CA ALA A 50 -4.71 10.17 -22.35
C ALA A 50 -5.51 8.98 -21.81
N LEU A 51 -5.23 8.57 -20.58
CA LEU A 51 -5.94 7.53 -19.85
C LEU A 51 -7.39 7.93 -19.57
N HIS A 52 -7.62 9.15 -19.09
CA HIS A 52 -8.96 9.70 -18.87
C HIS A 52 -9.78 9.68 -20.17
N ARG A 53 -9.24 10.21 -21.27
CA ARG A 53 -9.92 10.19 -22.58
C ARG A 53 -10.24 8.78 -23.03
N TRP A 54 -9.28 7.86 -22.94
CA TRP A 54 -9.48 6.45 -23.28
C TRP A 54 -10.60 5.79 -22.47
N LEU A 55 -10.70 6.12 -21.18
CA LEU A 55 -11.75 5.65 -20.29
C LEU A 55 -13.10 6.26 -20.65
N GLU A 56 -13.20 7.57 -20.82
CA GLU A 56 -14.46 8.24 -21.14
C GLU A 56 -15.02 7.83 -22.51
N GLU A 57 -14.16 7.60 -23.51
CA GLU A 57 -14.57 7.09 -24.84
C GLU A 57 -15.27 5.73 -24.76
N ARG A 58 -14.89 4.89 -23.79
CA ARG A 58 -15.37 3.50 -23.66
C ARG A 58 -16.42 3.36 -22.57
N HIS A 59 -16.29 4.17 -21.54
CA HIS A 59 -17.04 4.12 -20.29
C HIS A 59 -17.29 5.54 -19.76
N PRO A 60 -18.23 6.29 -20.38
CA PRO A 60 -18.54 7.65 -19.95
C PRO A 60 -18.89 7.72 -18.46
N GLY A 61 -18.30 8.68 -17.76
CA GLY A 61 -18.51 8.94 -16.34
C GLY A 61 -17.76 8.01 -15.38
N TRP A 62 -17.00 7.03 -15.88
CA TRP A 62 -16.25 6.09 -15.03
C TRP A 62 -14.94 6.69 -14.51
N SER A 63 -14.46 7.78 -15.12
CA SER A 63 -13.22 8.41 -14.70
C SER A 63 -13.39 9.89 -14.37
N ARG A 64 -12.63 10.36 -13.39
CA ARG A 64 -12.47 11.78 -13.08
C ARG A 64 -11.00 12.13 -13.12
N LEU A 65 -10.67 13.26 -13.74
CA LEU A 65 -9.30 13.76 -13.85
C LEU A 65 -9.17 15.07 -13.10
N VAL A 66 -8.08 15.20 -12.33
CA VAL A 66 -7.62 16.46 -11.74
C VAL A 66 -6.19 16.69 -12.21
N ASP A 67 -5.96 17.80 -12.91
CA ASP A 67 -4.63 18.24 -13.34
C ASP A 67 -4.07 19.22 -12.29
N CYS A 68 -3.03 18.81 -11.58
CA CYS A 68 -2.49 19.51 -10.41
C CYS A 68 -1.28 20.36 -10.80
N GLN A 69 -1.21 21.59 -10.27
CA GLN A 69 -0.11 22.53 -10.50
C GLN A 69 0.82 22.66 -9.29
N GLY A 70 0.50 21.97 -8.20
CA GLY A 70 1.27 22.00 -6.96
C GLY A 70 0.82 20.93 -5.98
N ARG A 71 1.59 20.76 -4.91
CA ARG A 71 1.32 19.77 -3.85
C ARG A 71 -0.07 19.96 -3.23
N THR A 72 -0.46 21.22 -3.02
CA THR A 72 -1.77 21.54 -2.44
C THR A 72 -2.93 21.06 -3.31
N ASP A 73 -2.76 21.06 -4.63
CA ASP A 73 -3.77 20.56 -5.57
C ASP A 73 -3.89 19.03 -5.47
N VAL A 74 -2.76 18.32 -5.35
CA VAL A 74 -2.73 16.85 -5.14
C VAL A 74 -3.50 16.47 -3.87
N VAL A 75 -3.20 17.14 -2.76
CA VAL A 75 -3.90 16.91 -1.49
C VAL A 75 -5.39 17.21 -1.62
N SER A 76 -5.73 18.32 -2.30
CA SER A 76 -7.13 18.71 -2.52
C SER A 76 -7.87 17.71 -3.40
N ALA A 77 -7.21 17.13 -4.41
CA ALA A 77 -7.77 16.09 -5.26
C ALA A 77 -8.08 14.81 -4.47
N ILE A 78 -7.18 14.38 -3.58
CA ILE A 78 -7.40 13.21 -2.70
C ILE A 78 -8.56 13.48 -1.73
N LYS A 79 -8.65 14.70 -1.17
CA LYS A 79 -9.79 15.11 -0.33
C LYS A 79 -11.11 15.10 -1.10
N ALA A 80 -11.12 15.59 -2.34
CA ALA A 80 -12.31 15.56 -3.19
C ALA A 80 -12.74 14.12 -3.52
N ALA A 81 -11.79 13.23 -3.80
CA ALA A 81 -12.06 11.80 -3.97
C ALA A 81 -12.67 11.18 -2.69
N THR A 82 -12.16 11.59 -1.53
CA THR A 82 -12.64 11.13 -0.22
C THR A 82 -14.08 11.56 0.02
N TRP A 83 -14.39 12.82 -0.23
CA TRP A 83 -15.76 13.34 -0.12
C TRP A 83 -16.71 12.62 -1.07
N SER A 84 -16.31 12.44 -2.33
CA SER A 84 -17.09 11.68 -3.31
C SER A 84 -17.32 10.22 -2.89
N ALA A 85 -16.34 9.57 -2.27
CA ALA A 85 -16.46 8.19 -1.79
C ALA A 85 -17.46 8.07 -0.62
N ARG A 86 -17.46 9.05 0.30
CA ARG A 86 -18.40 9.10 1.43
C ARG A 86 -19.84 9.27 0.97
N ASP A 87 -20.08 10.25 0.11
CA ASP A 87 -21.45 10.64 -0.26
C ASP A 87 -22.07 9.66 -1.26
N GLY A 88 -21.26 9.15 -2.21
CA GLY A 88 -21.74 8.28 -3.28
C GLY A 88 -21.72 6.79 -2.97
N ARG A 89 -21.26 6.36 -1.78
CA ARG A 89 -20.86 4.96 -1.49
C ARG A 89 -19.92 4.41 -2.57
N ALA A 90 -19.03 5.26 -3.06
CA ALA A 90 -18.12 4.92 -4.15
C ALA A 90 -16.81 4.30 -3.60
N SER A 91 -16.23 3.37 -4.36
CA SER A 91 -14.91 2.81 -4.11
C SER A 91 -14.02 3.09 -5.32
N PRO A 92 -13.55 4.34 -5.51
CA PRO A 92 -12.71 4.67 -6.64
C PRO A 92 -11.31 4.05 -6.48
N ILE A 93 -10.73 3.65 -7.61
CA ILE A 93 -9.29 3.47 -7.74
C ILE A 93 -8.65 4.85 -7.76
N LEU A 94 -7.65 5.09 -6.90
CA LEU A 94 -6.86 6.32 -6.94
C LEU A 94 -5.63 6.09 -7.83
N HIS A 95 -5.59 6.76 -8.98
CA HIS A 95 -4.45 6.72 -9.90
C HIS A 95 -3.63 8.01 -9.76
N LEU A 96 -2.38 7.87 -9.37
CA LEU A 96 -1.42 8.96 -9.20
C LEU A 96 -0.48 8.96 -10.42
N ASP A 97 -0.72 9.88 -11.34
CA ASP A 97 0.16 10.12 -12.48
C ASP A 97 1.14 11.26 -12.15
N ALA A 98 2.23 10.89 -11.49
CA ALA A 98 3.31 11.79 -11.09
C ALA A 98 4.63 11.03 -11.12
N ASP A 99 5.75 11.77 -11.14
CA ASP A 99 7.03 11.12 -10.88
C ASP A 99 7.05 10.67 -9.42
N CYS A 100 7.49 9.44 -9.17
CA CYS A 100 7.34 8.81 -7.87
C CYS A 100 8.54 7.93 -7.54
N ASP A 101 8.97 7.99 -6.29
CA ASP A 101 10.07 7.22 -5.73
C ASP A 101 9.70 6.61 -4.38
N GLY A 102 10.70 6.06 -3.69
CA GLY A 102 10.52 5.45 -2.39
C GLY A 102 10.06 6.41 -1.29
N ASP A 103 10.23 7.71 -1.47
CA ASP A 103 9.99 8.71 -0.43
C ASP A 103 8.72 9.52 -0.70
N GLY A 104 8.27 9.61 -1.95
CA GLY A 104 7.01 10.27 -2.28
C GLY A 104 6.79 10.52 -3.76
N LEU A 105 5.96 11.53 -4.02
CA LEU A 105 5.66 12.06 -5.34
C LEU A 105 6.43 13.35 -5.59
N THR A 106 6.80 13.60 -6.84
CA THR A 106 7.40 14.84 -7.32
C THR A 106 6.64 15.37 -8.52
N GLY A 107 6.52 16.70 -8.61
CA GLY A 107 5.87 17.40 -9.71
C GLY A 107 6.21 18.89 -9.68
N PRO A 108 5.55 19.73 -10.48
CA PRO A 108 5.75 21.19 -10.43
C PRO A 108 5.17 21.83 -9.16
N GLU A 109 5.66 23.01 -8.79
CA GLU A 109 4.95 23.94 -7.89
C GLU A 109 4.48 25.21 -8.61
N ARG A 110 3.41 25.83 -8.11
CA ARG A 110 2.78 27.05 -8.66
C ARG A 110 3.74 28.25 -8.70
N GLY A 111 4.69 28.30 -7.78
CA GLY A 111 5.74 29.33 -7.74
C GLY A 111 6.90 29.08 -8.71
N GLY A 112 6.85 28.00 -9.49
CA GLY A 112 7.96 27.48 -10.27
C GLY A 112 8.83 26.51 -9.45
N GLY A 113 9.57 25.66 -10.18
CA GLY A 113 10.48 24.67 -9.60
C GLY A 113 9.80 23.34 -9.21
N PRO A 114 10.60 22.39 -8.69
CA PRO A 114 10.12 21.07 -8.29
C PRO A 114 9.47 21.09 -6.90
N GLY A 115 8.24 20.60 -6.83
CA GLY A 115 7.53 20.27 -5.60
C GLY A 115 7.67 18.79 -5.22
N ARG A 116 7.55 18.49 -3.92
CA ARG A 116 7.58 17.12 -3.38
C ARG A 116 6.44 16.90 -2.39
N ALA A 117 5.79 15.75 -2.47
CA ALA A 117 4.81 15.28 -1.51
C ALA A 117 5.29 13.95 -0.92
N ALA A 118 5.82 13.97 0.31
CA ALA A 118 6.33 12.77 0.94
C ALA A 118 5.18 11.80 1.27
N TRP A 119 5.44 10.49 1.26
CA TRP A 119 4.42 9.49 1.62
C TRP A 119 3.87 9.69 3.03
N GLY A 120 4.71 10.13 3.98
CA GLY A 120 4.28 10.48 5.34
C GLY A 120 3.27 11.64 5.38
N ASP A 121 3.41 12.62 4.49
CA ASP A 121 2.49 13.77 4.39
C ASP A 121 1.18 13.36 3.72
N LEU A 122 1.23 12.41 2.78
CA LEU A 122 0.05 11.90 2.06
C LEU A 122 -0.72 10.86 2.86
N ALA A 123 -0.06 10.12 3.76
CA ALA A 123 -0.63 9.01 4.50
C ALA A 123 -1.94 9.35 5.25
N PRO A 124 -2.09 10.50 5.96
CA PRO A 124 -3.35 10.85 6.60
C PRO A 124 -4.51 11.01 5.61
N TYR A 125 -4.26 11.56 4.42
CA TYR A 125 -5.29 11.74 3.40
C TYR A 125 -5.66 10.43 2.72
N LEU A 126 -4.68 9.57 2.44
CA LEU A 126 -4.91 8.23 1.92
C LEU A 126 -5.67 7.35 2.92
N ALA A 127 -5.37 7.44 4.22
CA ALA A 127 -6.10 6.77 5.28
C ALA A 127 -7.57 7.22 5.33
N GLN A 128 -7.84 8.53 5.23
CA GLN A 128 -9.21 9.06 5.19
C GLN A 128 -9.99 8.58 3.96
N LEU A 129 -9.35 8.53 2.79
CA LEU A 129 -9.94 7.97 1.58
C LEU A 129 -10.21 6.47 1.73
N ASN A 130 -9.28 5.72 2.33
CA ASN A 130 -9.47 4.30 2.55
C ASN A 130 -10.62 4.00 3.53
N VAL A 131 -10.79 4.83 4.57
CA VAL A 131 -11.97 4.79 5.45
C VAL A 131 -13.25 5.07 4.65
N ALA A 132 -13.25 6.11 3.80
CA ALA A 132 -14.41 6.43 2.98
C ALA A 132 -14.80 5.29 2.02
N THR A 133 -13.82 4.51 1.56
CA THR A 133 -14.02 3.34 0.70
C THR A 133 -14.15 2.02 1.47
N ARG A 134 -14.22 2.06 2.82
CA ARG A 134 -14.39 0.90 3.70
C ARG A 134 -13.31 -0.18 3.55
N GLY A 135 -12.06 0.22 3.30
CA GLY A 135 -10.94 -0.72 3.16
C GLY A 135 -10.84 -1.31 1.78
N ASN A 136 -11.16 -0.52 0.77
CA ASN A 136 -11.22 -0.96 -0.61
C ASN A 136 -10.41 -0.04 -1.55
N LEU A 137 -9.61 0.87 -0.98
CA LEU A 137 -8.76 1.75 -1.76
C LEU A 137 -7.69 0.93 -2.51
N VAL A 138 -7.66 1.11 -3.82
CA VAL A 138 -6.59 0.65 -4.69
C VAL A 138 -5.80 1.87 -5.14
N LEU A 139 -4.49 1.84 -4.92
CA LEU A 139 -3.57 2.86 -5.39
C LEU A 139 -2.83 2.39 -6.64
N VAL A 140 -2.81 3.21 -7.68
CA VAL A 140 -2.00 2.99 -8.87
C VAL A 140 -1.01 4.14 -8.99
N CYS A 141 0.29 3.87 -9.08
CA CYS A 141 1.31 4.91 -9.28
C CYS A 141 2.42 4.44 -10.22
N THR A 142 3.12 5.38 -10.86
CA THR A 142 4.27 5.09 -11.72
C THR A 142 5.58 5.27 -10.95
N ALA A 143 6.24 4.20 -10.52
CA ALA A 143 7.42 4.26 -9.66
C ALA A 143 8.41 3.08 -9.84
N GLY A 144 9.57 3.15 -9.18
CA GLY A 144 10.55 2.05 -9.15
C GLY A 144 10.14 0.90 -8.21
N ALA A 145 10.90 -0.20 -8.24
CA ALA A 145 10.68 -1.36 -7.36
C ALA A 145 10.70 -0.98 -5.86
N GLY A 146 9.84 -1.61 -5.06
CA GLY A 146 9.81 -1.46 -3.60
C GLY A 146 9.01 -0.26 -3.07
N VAL A 147 8.41 0.55 -3.94
CA VAL A 147 7.55 1.69 -3.54
C VAL A 147 6.30 1.23 -2.79
N ALA A 148 5.69 0.11 -3.20
CA ALA A 148 4.53 -0.44 -2.51
C ALA A 148 4.83 -0.74 -1.02
N GLY A 149 5.99 -1.34 -0.72
CA GLY A 149 6.42 -1.62 0.65
C GLY A 149 6.70 -0.37 1.49
N ARG A 150 7.20 0.70 0.87
CA ARG A 150 7.41 1.98 1.56
C ARG A 150 6.10 2.72 1.82
N LEU A 151 5.20 2.73 0.84
CA LEU A 151 3.84 3.25 0.98
C LEU A 151 3.08 2.52 2.10
N ALA A 152 3.13 1.18 2.12
CA ALA A 152 2.54 0.37 3.17
C ALA A 152 3.04 0.81 4.57
N GLY A 153 4.36 1.01 4.72
CA GLY A 153 4.95 1.49 5.96
C GLY A 153 4.60 2.93 6.34
N ALA A 154 4.35 3.80 5.35
CA ALA A 154 3.94 5.18 5.60
C ALA A 154 2.47 5.26 6.06
N THR A 155 1.61 4.37 5.55
CA THR A 155 0.20 4.25 5.97
C THR A 155 0.11 3.52 7.32
N ARG A 156 0.52 4.23 8.38
CA ARG A 156 0.61 3.70 9.77
C ARG A 156 -0.73 3.19 10.31
N GLU A 157 -1.82 3.81 9.87
CA GLU A 157 -3.18 3.43 10.19
C GLU A 157 -4.02 3.41 8.92
N ARG A 158 -4.98 2.48 8.85
CA ARG A 158 -5.98 2.38 7.77
C ARG A 158 -5.35 2.24 6.39
N SER A 159 -4.44 1.29 6.25
CA SER A 159 -3.66 1.09 5.01
C SER A 159 -4.56 0.69 3.83
N PRO A 160 -4.28 1.18 2.60
CA PRO A 160 -4.96 0.78 1.37
C PRO A 160 -5.09 -0.74 1.24
N CYS A 161 -6.00 -1.21 0.41
CA CYS A 161 -6.17 -2.65 0.19
C CYS A 161 -5.06 -3.21 -0.74
N ALA A 162 -4.77 -2.49 -1.81
CA ALA A 162 -3.77 -2.89 -2.80
C ALA A 162 -3.02 -1.68 -3.36
N ALA A 163 -1.78 -1.93 -3.81
CA ALA A 163 -1.02 -1.02 -4.66
C ALA A 163 -0.67 -1.71 -5.97
N VAL A 164 -0.75 -0.97 -7.07
CA VAL A 164 -0.23 -1.38 -8.38
C VAL A 164 0.79 -0.35 -8.81
N VAL A 165 2.05 -0.76 -8.88
CA VAL A 165 3.16 0.13 -9.21
C VAL A 165 3.62 -0.18 -10.63
N ALA A 166 3.46 0.78 -11.53
CA ALA A 166 4.04 0.72 -12.87
C ALA A 166 5.51 1.12 -12.83
N PRO A 167 6.41 0.54 -13.65
CA PRO A 167 7.81 0.90 -13.61
C PRO A 167 8.00 2.36 -14.02
N SER A 168 8.87 3.08 -13.31
CA SER A 168 9.31 4.40 -13.70
C SER A 168 10.17 4.31 -14.95
N THR A 169 9.72 4.86 -16.08
CA THR A 169 10.54 5.00 -17.28
C THR A 169 10.87 6.47 -17.48
N ALA A 170 12.16 6.81 -17.54
CA ALA A 170 12.68 8.16 -17.76
C ALA A 170 12.27 8.79 -19.11
N SER A 171 11.56 8.06 -19.97
CA SER A 171 10.91 8.59 -21.17
C SER A 171 9.77 7.67 -21.57
N PRO A 172 8.57 8.22 -21.78
CA PRO A 172 7.89 7.78 -22.99
C PRO A 172 7.04 8.86 -23.68
N PRO A 173 7.18 9.01 -25.01
CA PRO A 173 6.07 9.33 -25.89
C PRO A 173 5.29 8.06 -26.33
N PRO A 174 4.12 8.18 -27.00
CA PRO A 174 3.06 7.18 -26.96
C PRO A 174 3.12 6.01 -27.97
N PRO A 175 2.37 4.91 -27.68
CA PRO A 175 1.79 4.62 -26.37
C PRO A 175 2.84 3.99 -25.45
N ALA A 176 3.12 4.68 -24.34
CA ALA A 176 4.02 4.21 -23.31
C ALA A 176 3.60 2.80 -22.86
N PRO A 177 4.51 1.81 -22.78
CA PRO A 177 4.16 0.43 -22.42
C PRO A 177 3.34 0.32 -21.12
N TRP A 178 3.59 1.20 -20.14
CA TRP A 178 2.84 1.23 -18.89
C TRP A 178 1.42 1.78 -19.02
N LEU A 179 1.17 2.71 -19.95
CA LEU A 179 -0.19 3.22 -20.23
C LEU A 179 -1.01 2.09 -20.84
N ILE A 180 -0.45 1.34 -21.79
CA ILE A 180 -1.07 0.14 -22.36
C ILE A 180 -1.37 -0.88 -21.26
N ALA A 181 -0.42 -1.10 -20.35
CA ALA A 181 -0.60 -2.04 -19.25
C ALA A 181 -1.72 -1.60 -18.29
N THR A 182 -1.76 -0.32 -17.93
CA THR A 182 -2.83 0.26 -17.10
C THR A 182 -4.20 0.16 -17.77
N GLN A 183 -4.27 0.44 -19.08
CA GLN A 183 -5.51 0.29 -19.85
C GLN A 183 -6.00 -1.16 -19.88
N ARG A 184 -5.09 -2.12 -20.04
CA ARG A 184 -5.42 -3.55 -19.97
C ARG A 184 -5.93 -3.94 -18.58
N LEU A 185 -5.25 -3.49 -17.53
CA LEU A 185 -5.65 -3.74 -16.14
C LEU A 185 -7.08 -3.24 -15.88
N TYR A 186 -7.37 -1.99 -16.24
CA TYR A 186 -8.71 -1.40 -16.05
C TYR A 186 -9.79 -2.09 -16.87
N ARG A 187 -9.45 -2.53 -18.09
CA ARG A 187 -10.36 -3.35 -18.91
C ARG A 187 -10.68 -4.68 -18.23
N SER A 188 -9.67 -5.40 -17.72
CA SER A 188 -9.85 -6.68 -17.03
C SER A 188 -10.72 -6.56 -15.79
N TRP A 189 -10.46 -5.54 -14.95
CA TRP A 189 -11.26 -5.30 -13.75
C TRP A 189 -12.73 -5.04 -14.07
N ARG A 190 -13.02 -4.24 -15.10
CA ARG A 190 -14.42 -3.95 -15.42
C ARG A 190 -15.17 -5.17 -15.95
N GLN A 191 -14.48 -6.04 -16.69
CA GLN A 191 -15.04 -7.26 -17.27
C GLN A 191 -15.25 -8.37 -16.23
N GLY A 192 -14.93 -8.14 -14.94
CA GLY A 192 -15.05 -9.15 -13.89
C GLY A 192 -14.12 -10.35 -14.09
N GLN A 193 -13.07 -10.17 -14.90
CA GLN A 193 -12.05 -11.18 -15.18
C GLN A 193 -10.93 -11.07 -14.12
N PRO A 194 -10.07 -12.09 -14.00
CA PRO A 194 -9.65 -12.64 -12.71
C PRO A 194 -8.94 -11.63 -11.81
N GLY A 195 -8.89 -11.96 -10.51
CA GLY A 195 -8.36 -11.10 -9.45
C GLY A 195 -7.03 -10.41 -9.82
N LEU A 196 -6.76 -9.27 -9.20
CA LEU A 196 -5.67 -8.35 -9.55
C LEU A 196 -4.33 -9.01 -9.95
N ALA A 197 -3.96 -10.11 -9.28
CA ALA A 197 -2.78 -10.91 -9.62
C ALA A 197 -2.82 -11.45 -11.05
N ASP A 198 -3.92 -12.08 -11.46
CA ASP A 198 -4.07 -12.70 -12.79
C ASP A 198 -4.21 -11.63 -13.89
N ALA A 199 -4.86 -10.50 -13.59
CA ALA A 199 -4.92 -9.35 -14.50
C ALA A 199 -3.53 -8.72 -14.76
N SER A 200 -2.57 -8.93 -13.84
CA SER A 200 -1.20 -8.42 -13.96
C SER A 200 -0.25 -9.36 -14.72
N VAL A 201 -0.53 -10.68 -14.77
CA VAL A 201 0.35 -11.68 -15.41
C VAL A 201 0.66 -11.39 -16.90
N PRO A 202 -0.31 -11.01 -17.76
CA PRO A 202 -0.05 -10.68 -19.17
C PRO A 202 0.70 -9.35 -19.36
N LEU A 203 0.91 -8.58 -18.28
CA LEU A 203 1.57 -7.27 -18.29
C LEU A 203 3.07 -7.39 -18.03
N ALA A 204 3.59 -8.62 -17.90
CA ALA A 204 4.99 -8.96 -17.60
C ALA A 204 6.07 -8.28 -18.45
N PRO A 205 5.88 -7.93 -19.75
CA PRO A 205 6.91 -7.17 -20.48
C PRO A 205 7.06 -5.72 -19.99
N ALA A 206 6.06 -5.19 -19.29
CA ALA A 206 5.98 -3.80 -18.82
C ALA A 206 5.99 -3.67 -17.27
N MET A 207 6.27 -4.77 -16.54
CA MET A 207 6.55 -4.84 -15.09
C MET A 207 5.63 -4.04 -14.15
N LEU A 208 4.29 -4.13 -14.28
CA LEU A 208 3.41 -3.66 -13.21
C LEU A 208 3.55 -4.59 -11.99
N GLU A 209 3.97 -4.06 -10.85
CA GLU A 209 4.01 -4.77 -9.56
C GLU A 209 2.67 -4.58 -8.86
N ALA A 210 1.81 -5.61 -8.88
CA ALA A 210 0.63 -5.64 -8.03
C ALA A 210 1.01 -6.20 -6.65
N ALA A 211 0.76 -5.42 -5.60
CA ALA A 211 1.08 -5.78 -4.24
C ALA A 211 -0.15 -5.72 -3.32
N SER A 212 -0.35 -6.78 -2.57
CA SER A 212 -1.31 -6.87 -1.47
C SER A 212 -0.74 -6.13 -0.26
N MET A 213 -1.42 -5.07 0.18
CA MET A 213 -0.98 -4.34 1.38
C MET A 213 -1.05 -5.19 2.65
N PRO A 214 -2.04 -6.07 2.86
CA PRO A 214 -1.97 -7.08 3.92
C PRO A 214 -0.69 -7.90 3.89
N ASP A 215 -0.32 -8.47 2.74
CA ASP A 215 0.89 -9.30 2.64
C ASP A 215 2.16 -8.50 2.94
N LEU A 216 2.28 -7.29 2.39
CA LEU A 216 3.42 -6.40 2.64
C LEU A 216 3.54 -5.99 4.11
N LEU A 217 2.42 -5.61 4.73
CA LEU A 217 2.40 -5.21 6.14
C LEU A 217 2.67 -6.39 7.07
N TYR A 218 2.18 -7.58 6.73
CA TYR A 218 2.48 -8.82 7.42
C TYR A 218 3.98 -9.13 7.42
N GLU A 219 4.60 -9.16 6.24
CA GLU A 219 6.03 -9.45 6.09
C GLU A 219 6.88 -8.40 6.84
N ARG A 220 6.50 -7.13 6.75
CA ARG A 220 7.15 -6.05 7.50
C ARG A 220 7.02 -6.23 9.01
N LEU A 221 5.82 -6.57 9.49
CA LEU A 221 5.57 -6.78 10.92
C LEU A 221 6.39 -7.96 11.43
N LEU A 222 6.41 -9.08 10.72
CA LEU A 222 7.23 -10.24 11.08
C LEU A 222 8.71 -9.91 11.06
N ALA A 223 9.21 -9.20 10.05
CA ALA A 223 10.61 -8.78 10.01
C ALA A 223 11.00 -7.93 11.23
N HIS A 224 10.14 -6.99 11.64
CA HIS A 224 10.37 -6.20 12.85
C HIS A 224 10.26 -7.03 14.13
N LEU A 225 9.30 -7.95 14.22
CA LEU A 225 9.14 -8.82 15.38
C LEU A 225 10.34 -9.76 15.55
N PHE A 226 10.81 -10.38 14.46
CA PHE A 226 12.01 -11.22 14.49
C PHE A 226 13.23 -10.42 14.91
N ALA A 227 13.46 -9.26 14.30
CA ALA A 227 14.58 -8.40 14.66
C ALA A 227 14.52 -7.96 16.14
N ALA A 228 13.36 -7.59 16.66
CA ALA A 228 13.20 -7.12 18.03
C ALA A 228 13.31 -8.24 19.09
N THR A 229 13.18 -9.50 18.70
CA THR A 229 13.24 -10.67 19.60
C THR A 229 14.57 -11.42 19.55
N ARG A 230 15.56 -10.90 18.81
CA ARG A 230 16.94 -11.42 18.86
C ARG A 230 17.58 -11.05 20.21
N ALA A 231 18.46 -11.92 20.71
CA ALA A 231 19.04 -11.78 22.05
C ALA A 231 19.78 -10.45 22.26
N ASP A 232 20.53 -10.02 21.25
CA ASP A 232 21.22 -8.73 21.20
C ASP A 232 20.24 -7.55 21.25
N ALA A 233 19.16 -7.60 20.47
CA ALA A 233 18.14 -6.56 20.45
C ALA A 233 17.34 -6.48 21.75
N VAL A 234 17.11 -7.61 22.42
CA VAL A 234 16.45 -7.68 23.73
C VAL A 234 17.35 -7.10 24.83
N ALA A 235 18.66 -7.37 24.78
CA ALA A 235 19.62 -6.87 25.75
C ALA A 235 20.03 -5.40 25.53
N ALA A 236 19.79 -4.86 24.34
CA ALA A 236 20.14 -3.49 23.99
C ALA A 236 19.38 -2.45 24.85
N PRO A 237 20.02 -1.34 25.27
CA PRO A 237 19.32 -0.22 25.87
C PRO A 237 18.22 0.31 24.95
N GLY A 238 16.99 0.42 25.46
CA GLY A 238 15.84 0.81 24.66
C GLY A 238 15.32 -0.29 23.72
N GLY A 239 15.70 -1.56 23.96
CA GLY A 239 15.08 -2.74 23.35
C GLY A 239 13.71 -3.07 23.95
N GLY A 240 13.12 -4.20 23.53
CA GLY A 240 11.87 -4.71 24.07
C GLY A 240 10.60 -4.36 23.27
N PRO A 241 9.42 -4.72 23.79
CA PRO A 241 8.17 -4.63 23.03
C PRO A 241 7.72 -3.18 22.80
N GLY A 242 8.01 -2.25 23.72
CA GLY A 242 7.72 -0.83 23.53
C GLY A 242 8.49 -0.23 22.33
N ALA A 243 9.75 -0.62 22.16
CA ALA A 243 10.58 -0.20 21.03
C ALA A 243 10.09 -0.79 19.70
N LEU A 244 9.64 -2.05 19.71
CA LEU A 244 8.98 -2.67 18.56
C LEU A 244 7.71 -1.89 18.16
N LEU A 245 6.85 -1.54 19.13
CA LEU A 245 5.64 -0.75 18.86
C LEU A 245 5.99 0.62 18.27
N ALA A 246 6.98 1.32 18.84
CA ALA A 246 7.47 2.59 18.30
C ALA A 246 7.93 2.47 16.84
N ARG A 247 8.64 1.40 16.48
CA ARG A 247 9.09 1.13 15.10
C ARG A 247 7.94 0.85 14.12
N LEU A 248 6.84 0.31 14.62
CA LEU A 248 5.59 0.15 13.87
C LEU A 248 4.78 1.45 13.81
N GLY A 249 5.26 2.53 14.44
CA GLY A 249 4.58 3.82 14.51
C GLY A 249 3.43 3.86 15.50
N LEU A 250 3.39 2.92 16.44
CA LEU A 250 2.41 2.86 17.52
C LEU A 250 2.92 3.55 18.77
N GLU A 251 1.99 3.95 19.64
CA GLU A 251 2.32 4.48 20.96
C GLU A 251 3.16 3.46 21.73
N ALA A 252 4.37 3.90 22.13
CA ALA A 252 5.26 3.08 22.93
C ALA A 252 4.74 3.02 24.36
N ASP A 253 4.61 1.81 24.88
CA ASP A 253 4.32 1.56 26.29
C ASP A 253 5.58 0.93 26.91
N PRO A 254 6.40 1.71 27.64
CA PRO A 254 7.62 1.21 28.27
C PRO A 254 7.37 0.13 29.31
N SER A 255 6.15 0.06 29.85
CA SER A 255 5.74 -0.93 30.84
C SER A 255 5.23 -2.23 30.22
N LEU A 256 5.09 -2.27 28.90
CA LEU A 256 4.56 -3.44 28.20
C LEU A 256 5.54 -4.62 28.33
N ALA A 257 5.04 -5.75 28.82
CA ALA A 257 5.79 -7.01 28.82
C ALA A 257 5.58 -7.78 27.51
N TRP A 258 6.57 -8.59 27.12
CA TRP A 258 6.49 -9.45 25.93
C TRP A 258 5.21 -10.29 25.86
N PRO A 259 4.72 -10.90 26.95
CA PRO A 259 3.49 -11.71 26.87
C PRO A 259 2.21 -10.92 26.54
N ALA A 260 2.22 -9.60 26.75
CA ALA A 260 1.09 -8.72 26.42
C ALA A 260 1.11 -8.23 24.96
N LEU A 261 2.27 -8.27 24.30
CA LEU A 261 2.47 -7.82 22.92
C LEU A 261 1.53 -8.48 21.88
N PRO A 262 1.29 -9.80 21.88
CA PRO A 262 0.44 -10.45 20.87
C PRO A 262 -0.96 -9.86 20.77
N ARG A 263 -1.58 -9.52 21.90
CA ARG A 263 -2.93 -8.91 21.91
C ARG A 263 -2.90 -7.49 21.34
N ARG A 264 -1.83 -6.73 21.63
CA ARG A 264 -1.61 -5.38 21.06
C ARG A 264 -1.44 -5.46 19.55
N LEU A 265 -0.64 -6.41 19.06
CA LEU A 265 -0.43 -6.61 17.62
C LEU A 265 -1.73 -7.02 16.90
N GLN A 266 -2.54 -7.92 17.47
CA GLN A 266 -3.84 -8.26 16.89
C GLN A 266 -4.77 -7.05 16.78
N ARG A 267 -4.84 -6.22 17.83
CA ARG A 267 -5.62 -4.98 17.81
C ARG A 267 -5.12 -4.04 16.73
N TYR A 268 -3.80 -3.85 16.65
CA TYR A 268 -3.19 -3.03 15.61
C TYR A 268 -3.54 -3.50 14.20
N TRP A 269 -3.45 -4.81 13.94
CA TRP A 269 -3.83 -5.37 12.64
C TRP A 269 -5.29 -5.09 12.28
N ARG A 270 -6.19 -5.31 13.23
CA ARG A 270 -7.62 -5.02 13.06
C ARG A 270 -7.87 -3.54 12.79
N THR A 271 -7.11 -2.65 13.42
CA THR A 271 -7.13 -1.21 13.10
C THR A 271 -6.59 -0.93 11.70
N LEU A 272 -5.47 -1.53 11.29
CA LEU A 272 -4.90 -1.33 9.94
C LEU A 272 -5.92 -1.60 8.83
N PHE A 273 -6.75 -2.63 9.00
CA PHE A 273 -7.75 -3.04 8.01
C PHE A 273 -9.20 -2.76 8.41
N MET A 274 -9.39 -1.82 9.36
CA MET A 274 -10.68 -1.28 9.76
C MET A 274 -11.72 -2.29 10.24
N ALA A 275 -11.29 -3.42 10.79
CA ALA A 275 -12.22 -4.39 11.38
C ALA A 275 -12.95 -3.84 12.62
N ASP A 276 -12.42 -2.81 13.26
CA ASP A 276 -13.07 -2.06 14.36
C ASP A 276 -14.17 -1.10 13.89
N LEU A 277 -14.10 -0.62 12.64
CA LEU A 277 -15.12 0.26 12.05
C LEU A 277 -16.10 -0.49 11.14
N HIS A 278 -15.60 -1.53 10.49
CA HIS A 278 -16.27 -2.35 9.48
C HIS A 278 -16.00 -3.83 9.82
N PRO A 279 -16.78 -4.45 10.73
CA PRO A 279 -16.56 -5.84 11.14
C PRO A 279 -16.56 -6.85 9.98
N GLU A 280 -17.23 -6.54 8.87
CA GLU A 280 -17.19 -7.31 7.62
C GLU A 280 -15.77 -7.48 7.06
N ASN A 281 -14.86 -6.55 7.33
CA ASN A 281 -13.47 -6.63 6.90
C ASN A 281 -12.70 -7.75 7.61
N LEU A 282 -13.23 -8.34 8.68
CA LEU A 282 -12.65 -9.55 9.26
C LEU A 282 -12.67 -10.72 8.27
N GLN A 283 -13.69 -10.82 7.41
CA GLN A 283 -13.76 -11.87 6.40
C GLN A 283 -12.69 -11.71 5.30
N ARG A 284 -12.27 -10.46 5.06
CA ARG A 284 -11.35 -10.07 3.98
C ARG A 284 -9.90 -10.04 4.43
N PHE A 285 -9.63 -9.70 5.69
CA PHE A 285 -8.28 -9.39 6.17
C PHE A 285 -7.93 -9.99 7.53
N ASP A 286 -8.86 -10.62 8.27
CA ASP A 286 -8.51 -11.17 9.58
C ASP A 286 -7.57 -12.36 9.43
N PHE A 287 -6.58 -12.39 10.31
CA PHE A 287 -5.78 -13.56 10.55
C PHE A 287 -5.29 -13.54 12.01
N GLU A 288 -4.88 -14.71 12.48
CA GLU A 288 -4.44 -14.93 13.86
C GLU A 288 -3.01 -14.41 14.12
N LEU A 289 -2.81 -13.09 14.01
CA LEU A 289 -1.54 -12.43 14.27
C LEU A 289 -1.08 -12.63 15.71
N LYS A 290 -2.01 -12.66 16.67
CA LYS A 290 -1.73 -13.00 18.07
C LYS A 290 -0.99 -14.35 18.15
N THR A 291 -1.50 -15.35 17.45
CA THR A 291 -0.91 -16.70 17.43
C THR A 291 0.46 -16.68 16.76
N ALA A 292 0.61 -15.93 15.66
CA ALA A 292 1.91 -15.79 15.01
C ALA A 292 2.95 -15.17 15.95
N ALA A 293 2.59 -14.07 16.61
CA ALA A 293 3.47 -13.39 17.56
C ALA A 293 3.83 -14.28 18.76
N TRP A 294 2.85 -15.01 19.32
CA TRP A 294 3.09 -15.92 20.43
C TRP A 294 4.09 -17.01 20.09
N ARG A 295 3.99 -17.61 18.90
CA ARG A 295 4.94 -18.63 18.43
C ARG A 295 6.36 -18.09 18.32
N VAL A 296 6.53 -16.85 17.85
CA VAL A 296 7.84 -16.20 17.80
C VAL A 296 8.39 -15.98 19.21
N LEU A 297 7.58 -15.43 20.12
CA LEU A 297 8.02 -15.21 21.51
C LEU A 297 8.38 -16.51 22.23
N GLN A 298 7.57 -17.56 22.06
CA GLN A 298 7.81 -18.86 22.67
C GLN A 298 9.13 -19.48 22.17
N ALA A 299 9.38 -19.43 20.86
CA ALA A 299 10.63 -19.91 20.28
C ALA A 299 11.87 -19.12 20.74
N ARG A 300 11.67 -17.92 21.30
CA ARG A 300 12.71 -17.04 21.82
C ARG A 300 12.80 -17.03 23.35
N GLY A 301 11.96 -17.79 24.04
CA GLY A 301 11.91 -17.81 25.51
C GLY A 301 11.38 -16.52 26.14
N LEU A 302 10.56 -15.76 25.42
CA LEU A 302 10.00 -14.46 25.83
C LEU A 302 8.50 -14.51 26.17
N ALA A 303 7.87 -15.69 26.04
CA ALA A 303 6.44 -15.91 26.25
C ALA A 303 6.11 -16.30 27.69
#